data_AF-A0A2G7LWN1-F1
#
_entry.id   AF-A0A2G7LWN1-F1
#
_cell.length_a   1.000
_cell.length_b   1.000
_cell.length_c   1.000
_cell.angle_alpha   90.00
_cell.angle_beta   90.00
_cell.angle_gamma   90.00
#
_symmetry.space_group_name_H-M   'P 1'
#
loop_
_entity.id
_entity.type
_entity.pdbx_description
1 polymer ?
#
loop_
_entity_poly.entity_id
_entity_poly.type
_entity_poly.pdbx_seq_one_letter_code
_entity_poly.pdbx_strand_id
1 'polypeptide(L)'
;MSECEGVVKMEQFKRQLIVDTAMRIFREKGYFSASMQDIAEACSMAKASIYKVFSSKEDLFTGVFVEVHRILFEEARELDRRLRLEGLPPKEVLRQKIEFQLQYMLENYFFTSEFKELPITSNENFLIEWRKKRASLLTLHQDCFYDTYGEPILPYLGDVVAIFRGMVKEYLSHTFQAVIAAPMANLAGFIVDRLDVVIGDLIASKAQPVLKASSAFFNEINPPDDQTRQDNLDDLLKFLADKIRELPRPEPIQNELLEVIEWLKLELGQPKPNGTLLRVYINFLDSVSELAPYVRQLSLVLKRSSVE
;
A
#
# COMPACT_ATOMS: atom_id res chain seq x y z
N MET A 1 -33.91 -15.20 -24.61
CA MET A 1 -33.31 -14.20 -23.70
C MET A 1 -33.69 -14.43 -22.24
N SER A 2 -34.90 -14.94 -21.92
CA SER A 2 -35.36 -15.17 -20.53
C SER A 2 -34.67 -16.33 -19.76
N GLU A 3 -34.25 -17.42 -20.42
CA GLU A 3 -33.62 -18.56 -19.72
C GLU A 3 -32.16 -18.29 -19.32
N CYS A 4 -31.38 -17.61 -20.18
CA CYS A 4 -30.01 -17.21 -19.85
C CYS A 4 -29.95 -16.25 -18.64
N GLU A 5 -30.90 -15.32 -18.52
CA GLU A 5 -30.98 -14.41 -17.37
C GLU A 5 -31.30 -15.14 -16.06
N GLY A 6 -32.16 -16.16 -16.11
CA GLY A 6 -32.50 -16.99 -14.94
C GLY A 6 -31.33 -17.83 -14.44
N VAL A 7 -30.56 -18.43 -15.35
CA VAL A 7 -29.37 -19.22 -15.03
C VAL A 7 -28.25 -18.34 -14.46
N VAL A 8 -28.02 -17.15 -15.04
CA VAL A 8 -27.01 -16.19 -14.54
C VAL A 8 -27.35 -15.70 -13.14
N LYS A 9 -28.62 -15.37 -12.86
CA LYS A 9 -29.07 -14.98 -11.51
C LYS A 9 -28.88 -16.10 -10.48
N MET A 10 -29.16 -17.35 -10.85
CA MET A 10 -29.00 -18.49 -9.96
C MET A 10 -27.52 -18.74 -9.62
N GLU A 11 -26.63 -18.68 -10.61
CA GLU A 11 -25.18 -18.82 -10.41
C GLU A 11 -24.60 -17.69 -9.56
N GLN A 12 -25.07 -16.44 -9.75
CA GLN A 12 -24.69 -15.31 -8.90
C GLN A 12 -25.16 -15.50 -7.44
N PHE A 13 -26.41 -15.91 -7.24
CA PHE A 13 -26.95 -16.17 -5.90
C PHE A 13 -26.16 -17.27 -5.18
N LYS A 14 -25.87 -18.36 -5.89
CA LYS A 14 -25.05 -19.47 -5.38
C LYS A 14 -23.63 -19.01 -5.03
N ARG A 15 -23.00 -18.21 -5.89
CA ARG A 15 -21.67 -17.64 -5.60
C ARG A 15 -21.69 -16.79 -4.33
N GLN A 16 -22.69 -15.92 -4.19
CA GLN A 16 -22.82 -15.06 -3.01
C GLN A 16 -23.02 -15.88 -1.73
N LEU A 17 -23.91 -16.87 -1.75
CA LEU A 17 -24.13 -17.76 -0.60
C LEU A 17 -22.84 -18.44 -0.13
N ILE A 18 -22.03 -18.92 -1.08
CA ILE A 18 -20.74 -19.55 -0.77
C ILE A 18 -19.78 -18.53 -0.14
N VAL A 19 -19.69 -17.32 -0.71
CA VAL A 19 -18.82 -16.25 -0.20
C VAL A 19 -19.22 -15.83 1.21
N ASP A 20 -20.50 -15.57 1.46
CA ASP A 20 -20.99 -15.14 2.77
C ASP A 20 -20.74 -16.22 3.84
N THR A 21 -20.99 -17.48 3.47
CA THR A 21 -20.74 -18.63 4.35
C THR A 21 -19.25 -18.79 4.62
N ALA A 22 -18.41 -18.70 3.58
CA ALA A 22 -16.96 -18.80 3.72
C ALA A 22 -16.40 -17.65 4.58
N MET A 23 -16.92 -16.43 4.42
CA MET A 23 -16.53 -15.28 5.23
C MET A 23 -16.73 -15.57 6.72
N ARG A 24 -17.89 -16.11 7.10
CA ARG A 24 -18.17 -16.50 8.49
C ARG A 24 -17.21 -17.58 8.97
N ILE A 25 -17.04 -18.65 8.20
CA ILE A 25 -16.14 -19.76 8.56
C ILE A 25 -14.69 -19.30 8.71
N PHE A 26 -14.19 -18.44 7.83
CA PHE A 26 -12.84 -17.89 7.93
C PHE A 26 -12.66 -16.98 9.15
N ARG A 27 -13.67 -16.17 9.52
CA ARG A 27 -13.63 -15.38 10.77
C ARG A 27 -13.59 -16.26 12.02
N GLU A 28 -14.35 -17.35 12.02
CA GLU A 28 -14.46 -18.25 13.18
C GLU A 28 -13.24 -19.16 13.35
N LYS A 29 -12.74 -19.75 12.26
CA LYS A 29 -11.69 -20.78 12.30
C LYS A 29 -10.29 -20.26 11.92
N GLY A 30 -10.21 -19.11 11.27
CA GLY A 30 -8.99 -18.61 10.64
C GLY A 30 -8.66 -19.32 9.31
N TYR A 31 -7.66 -18.80 8.59
CA TYR A 31 -7.32 -19.28 7.24
C TYR A 31 -6.83 -20.74 7.21
N PHE A 32 -5.96 -21.11 8.14
CA PHE A 32 -5.32 -22.44 8.14
C PHE A 32 -6.29 -23.55 8.51
N SER A 33 -7.12 -23.33 9.53
CA SER A 33 -8.04 -24.35 10.05
C SER A 33 -9.32 -24.48 9.24
N ALA A 34 -9.70 -23.47 8.46
CA ALA A 34 -10.85 -23.57 7.56
C ALA A 34 -10.53 -24.46 6.34
N SER A 35 -11.48 -25.30 5.95
CA SER A 35 -11.38 -26.18 4.79
C SER A 35 -12.55 -25.98 3.81
N MET A 36 -12.34 -26.39 2.55
CA MET A 36 -13.42 -26.44 1.55
C MET A 36 -14.56 -27.38 1.96
N GLN A 37 -14.29 -28.37 2.82
CA GLN A 37 -15.31 -29.28 3.33
C GLN A 37 -16.22 -28.58 4.35
N ASP A 38 -15.64 -27.83 5.29
CA ASP A 38 -16.40 -27.04 6.27
C ASP A 38 -17.40 -26.10 5.59
N ILE A 39 -16.95 -25.46 4.50
CA ILE A 39 -17.77 -24.49 3.76
C ILE A 39 -18.87 -25.19 2.99
N ALA A 40 -18.58 -26.33 2.36
CA ALA A 40 -19.57 -27.14 1.64
C ALA A 40 -20.70 -27.61 2.58
N GLU A 41 -20.33 -28.11 3.76
CA GLU A 41 -21.28 -28.53 4.80
C GLU A 41 -22.11 -27.34 5.29
N ALA A 42 -21.48 -26.20 5.59
CA ALA A 42 -22.18 -25.00 6.03
C ALA A 42 -23.13 -24.43 4.97
N CYS A 43 -22.82 -24.59 3.67
CA CYS A 43 -23.70 -24.19 2.58
C CYS A 43 -24.81 -25.24 2.28
N SER A 44 -24.79 -26.42 2.91
CA SER A 44 -25.60 -27.57 2.50
C SER A 44 -25.40 -27.96 1.03
N MET A 45 -24.16 -27.89 0.55
CA MET A 45 -23.79 -28.17 -0.83
C MET A 45 -22.78 -29.33 -0.91
N ALA A 46 -22.82 -30.09 -2.00
CA ALA A 46 -21.75 -31.04 -2.27
C ALA A 46 -20.42 -30.30 -2.48
N LYS A 47 -19.32 -30.84 -1.95
CA LYS A 47 -17.97 -30.27 -2.09
C LYS A 47 -17.60 -30.00 -3.55
N ALA A 48 -17.95 -30.94 -4.45
CA ALA A 48 -17.75 -30.78 -5.89
C ALA A 48 -18.51 -29.57 -6.47
N SER A 49 -19.68 -29.21 -5.92
CA SER A 49 -20.43 -28.02 -6.35
C SER A 49 -19.74 -26.71 -5.94
N ILE A 50 -19.03 -26.70 -4.82
CA ILE A 50 -18.22 -25.55 -4.40
C ILE A 50 -17.01 -25.42 -5.32
N TYR A 51 -16.31 -26.52 -5.61
CA TYR A 51 -15.16 -26.52 -6.52
C TYR A 51 -15.47 -26.06 -7.94
N LYS A 52 -16.72 -26.21 -8.40
CA LYS A 52 -17.19 -25.64 -9.66
C LYS A 52 -17.26 -24.11 -9.67
N VAL A 53 -17.44 -23.49 -8.51
CA VAL A 53 -17.52 -22.03 -8.36
C VAL A 53 -16.16 -21.44 -8.00
N PHE A 54 -15.41 -22.12 -7.12
CA PHE A 54 -14.07 -21.71 -6.67
C PHE A 54 -13.12 -22.90 -6.74
N SER A 55 -12.10 -22.82 -7.59
CA SER A 55 -11.15 -23.90 -7.86
C SER A 55 -10.29 -24.30 -6.66
N SER A 56 -10.09 -23.41 -5.70
CA SER A 56 -9.23 -23.62 -4.53
C SER A 56 -9.74 -22.88 -3.30
N LYS A 57 -9.15 -23.17 -2.14
CA LYS A 57 -9.42 -22.41 -0.91
C LYS A 57 -8.94 -20.97 -1.06
N GLU A 58 -7.83 -20.78 -1.76
CA GLU A 58 -7.19 -19.52 -2.07
C GLU A 58 -8.10 -18.64 -2.95
N ASP A 59 -8.71 -19.21 -3.99
CA ASP A 59 -9.64 -18.48 -4.87
C ASP A 59 -10.91 -18.10 -4.13
N LEU A 60 -11.42 -18.99 -3.26
CA LEU A 60 -12.57 -18.69 -2.41
C LEU A 60 -12.24 -17.59 -1.39
N PHE A 61 -11.08 -17.65 -0.75
CA PHE A 61 -10.61 -16.60 0.15
C PHE A 61 -10.45 -15.27 -0.59
N THR A 62 -9.94 -15.28 -1.82
CA THR A 62 -9.86 -14.10 -2.69
C THR A 62 -11.25 -13.55 -2.97
N GLY A 63 -12.24 -14.41 -3.25
CA GLY A 63 -13.64 -14.01 -3.41
C GLY A 63 -14.22 -13.33 -2.17
N VAL A 64 -13.92 -13.86 -0.97
CA VAL A 64 -14.30 -13.25 0.31
C VAL A 64 -13.60 -11.90 0.51
N PHE A 65 -12.29 -11.83 0.26
CA PHE A 65 -11.51 -10.59 0.35
C PHE A 65 -12.07 -9.48 -0.54
N VAL A 66 -12.39 -9.82 -1.80
CA VAL A 66 -13.02 -8.89 -2.75
C VAL A 66 -14.36 -8.40 -2.23
N GLU A 67 -15.18 -9.30 -1.67
CA GLU A 67 -16.51 -8.93 -1.18
C GLU A 67 -16.47 -8.03 0.05
N VAL A 68 -15.61 -8.34 1.02
CA VAL A 68 -15.36 -7.46 2.18
C VAL A 68 -14.98 -6.06 1.68
N HIS A 69 -14.01 -5.95 0.78
CA HIS A 69 -13.59 -4.64 0.30
C HIS A 69 -14.62 -3.93 -0.59
N ARG A 70 -15.43 -4.66 -1.35
CA ARG A 70 -16.56 -4.09 -2.10
C ARG A 70 -17.52 -3.37 -1.15
N ILE A 71 -17.89 -4.03 -0.05
CA ILE A 71 -18.78 -3.46 0.99
C ILE A 71 -18.16 -2.20 1.59
N LEU A 72 -16.87 -2.23 1.98
CA LEU A 72 -16.16 -1.06 2.50
C LEU A 72 -16.28 0.16 1.57
N PHE A 73 -16.00 -0.03 0.27
CA PHE A 73 -16.04 1.06 -0.69
C PHE A 73 -17.46 1.54 -0.99
N GLU A 74 -18.46 0.66 -0.94
CA GLU A 74 -19.87 1.04 -1.10
C GLU A 74 -20.36 1.90 0.06
N GLU A 75 -20.12 1.45 1.29
CA GLU A 75 -20.47 2.18 2.50
C GLU A 75 -19.71 3.50 2.61
N ALA A 76 -18.42 3.53 2.27
CA ALA A 76 -17.63 4.77 2.22
C ALA A 76 -18.20 5.79 1.24
N ARG A 77 -18.68 5.34 0.06
CA ARG A 77 -19.32 6.21 -0.93
C ARG A 77 -20.66 6.75 -0.42
N GLU A 78 -21.44 5.93 0.27
CA GLU A 78 -22.71 6.37 0.81
C GLU A 78 -22.53 7.36 1.96
N LEU A 79 -21.53 7.12 2.82
CA LEU A 79 -21.09 8.09 3.82
C LEU A 79 -20.69 9.41 3.17
N ASP A 80 -19.84 9.38 2.14
CA ASP A 80 -19.41 10.59 1.43
C ASP A 80 -20.60 11.39 0.87
N ARG A 81 -21.56 10.72 0.23
CA ARG A 81 -22.79 11.36 -0.27
C ARG A 81 -23.58 12.02 0.84
N ARG A 82 -23.76 11.34 1.97
CA ARG A 82 -24.48 11.87 3.12
C ARG A 82 -23.77 13.10 3.70
N LEU A 83 -22.47 13.03 3.94
CA LEU A 83 -21.69 14.13 4.52
C LEU A 83 -21.65 15.37 3.63
N ARG A 84 -21.63 15.21 2.29
CA ARG A 84 -21.73 16.33 1.35
C ARG A 84 -23.03 17.12 1.51
N LEU A 85 -24.12 16.47 1.86
CA LEU A 85 -25.43 17.11 2.05
C LEU A 85 -25.53 17.83 3.41
N GLU A 86 -24.78 17.40 4.41
CA GLU A 86 -24.78 17.99 5.76
C GLU A 86 -24.02 19.32 5.83
N GLY A 87 -23.12 19.59 4.87
CA GLY A 87 -22.37 20.86 4.79
C GLY A 87 -21.40 21.08 5.95
N LEU A 88 -20.88 19.99 6.54
CA LEU A 88 -19.96 20.04 7.66
C LEU A 88 -18.60 20.68 7.28
N PRO A 89 -17.86 21.26 8.23
CA PRO A 89 -16.50 21.71 8.00
C PRO A 89 -15.62 20.57 7.44
N PRO A 90 -14.71 20.83 6.49
CA PRO A 90 -13.93 19.76 5.84
C PRO A 90 -13.17 18.85 6.81
N LYS A 91 -12.60 19.41 7.89
CA LYS A 91 -11.94 18.62 8.94
C LYS A 91 -12.87 17.65 9.65
N GLU A 92 -14.12 18.03 9.85
CA GLU A 92 -15.10 17.17 10.51
C GLU A 92 -15.55 16.04 9.57
N VAL A 93 -15.70 16.34 8.27
CA VAL A 93 -15.91 15.32 7.23
C VAL A 93 -14.76 14.32 7.22
N LEU A 94 -13.51 14.79 7.29
CA LEU A 94 -12.33 13.94 7.35
C LEU A 94 -12.32 13.04 8.58
N ARG A 95 -12.66 13.58 9.77
CA ARG A 95 -12.77 12.79 11.01
C ARG A 95 -13.79 11.67 10.88
N GLN A 96 -15.00 11.95 10.40
CA GLN A 96 -16.04 10.93 10.25
C GLN A 96 -15.67 9.85 9.22
N LYS A 97 -15.01 10.23 8.11
CA LYS A 97 -14.51 9.26 7.12
C LYS A 97 -13.43 8.35 7.70
N ILE A 98 -12.50 8.90 8.48
CA ILE A 98 -11.44 8.13 9.15
C ILE A 98 -12.02 7.25 10.25
N GLU A 99 -12.97 7.74 11.04
CA GLU A 99 -13.69 6.96 12.04
C GLU A 99 -14.38 5.74 11.41
N PHE A 100 -15.15 5.95 10.34
CA PHE A 100 -15.79 4.88 9.59
C PHE A 100 -14.76 3.84 9.13
N GLN A 101 -13.63 4.30 8.55
CA GLN A 101 -12.60 3.39 8.08
C GLN A 101 -11.99 2.59 9.23
N LEU A 102 -11.66 3.22 10.37
CA LEU A 102 -11.11 2.57 11.55
C LEU A 102 -12.08 1.54 12.12
N GLN A 103 -13.36 1.90 12.27
CA GLN A 103 -14.41 1.00 12.74
C GLN A 103 -14.55 -0.21 11.81
N TYR A 104 -14.62 0.02 10.50
CA TYR A 104 -14.70 -1.05 9.52
C TYR A 104 -13.50 -1.99 9.60
N MET A 105 -12.28 -1.44 9.71
CA MET A 105 -11.05 -2.23 9.82
C MET A 105 -10.99 -3.01 11.13
N LEU A 106 -11.50 -2.47 12.24
CA LEU A 106 -11.57 -3.19 13.50
C LEU A 106 -12.51 -4.40 13.41
N GLU A 107 -13.72 -4.20 12.89
CA GLU A 107 -14.73 -5.25 12.73
C GLU A 107 -14.32 -6.31 11.70
N ASN A 108 -13.51 -5.92 10.72
CA ASN A 108 -13.03 -6.78 9.63
C ASN A 108 -11.52 -7.03 9.72
N TYR A 109 -10.93 -6.99 10.92
CA TYR A 109 -9.47 -7.03 11.11
C TYR A 109 -8.81 -8.21 10.38
N PHE A 110 -9.43 -9.39 10.48
CA PHE A 110 -8.95 -10.61 9.83
C PHE A 110 -8.78 -10.46 8.30
N PHE A 111 -9.62 -9.67 7.64
CA PHE A 111 -9.58 -9.44 6.19
C PHE A 111 -8.94 -8.11 5.79
N THR A 112 -8.58 -7.26 6.76
CA THR A 112 -8.00 -5.93 6.49
C THR A 112 -6.54 -5.81 6.94
N SER A 113 -6.05 -6.77 7.73
CA SER A 113 -4.67 -6.87 8.23
C SER A 113 -3.65 -7.20 7.13
N GLU A 114 -2.36 -7.08 7.45
CA GLU A 114 -1.28 -7.43 6.54
C GLU A 114 -1.13 -8.96 6.48
N PHE A 115 -1.59 -9.58 5.40
CA PHE A 115 -1.55 -11.04 5.18
C PHE A 115 -0.14 -11.65 5.02
N LYS A 116 0.93 -10.95 5.45
CA LYS A 116 2.34 -11.27 5.15
C LYS A 116 2.77 -12.68 5.53
N GLU A 117 2.11 -13.31 6.49
CA GLU A 117 2.44 -14.66 6.99
C GLU A 117 1.51 -15.77 6.45
N LEU A 118 0.56 -15.42 5.57
CA LEU A 118 -0.39 -16.39 5.02
C LEU A 118 0.05 -16.88 3.64
N PRO A 119 -0.08 -18.19 3.33
CA PRO A 119 0.22 -18.75 2.01
C PRO A 119 -0.51 -18.07 0.84
N ILE A 120 -1.62 -17.37 1.13
CA ILE A 120 -2.41 -16.63 0.16
C ILE A 120 -1.60 -15.55 -0.57
N THR A 121 -0.50 -15.06 0.01
CA THR A 121 0.38 -14.07 -0.62
C THR A 121 1.13 -14.62 -1.84
N SER A 122 1.12 -15.93 -2.06
CA SER A 122 1.67 -16.56 -3.26
C SER A 122 0.62 -16.79 -4.35
N ASN A 123 -0.66 -16.51 -4.10
CA ASN A 123 -1.73 -16.67 -5.08
C ASN A 123 -1.84 -15.41 -5.98
N GLU A 124 -1.68 -15.60 -7.29
CA GLU A 124 -1.68 -14.48 -8.25
C GLU A 124 -3.00 -13.69 -8.28
N ASN A 125 -4.14 -14.38 -8.23
CA ASN A 125 -5.47 -13.74 -8.23
C ASN A 125 -5.63 -12.86 -6.99
N PHE A 126 -5.24 -13.37 -5.82
CA PHE A 126 -5.25 -12.63 -4.58
C PHE A 126 -4.37 -11.38 -4.67
N LEU A 127 -3.14 -11.52 -5.17
CA LEU A 127 -2.21 -10.42 -5.33
C LEU A 127 -2.76 -9.31 -6.26
N ILE A 128 -3.44 -9.69 -7.35
CA ILE A 128 -4.10 -8.75 -8.26
C ILE A 128 -5.18 -7.95 -7.53
N GLU A 129 -6.10 -8.63 -6.84
CA GLU A 129 -7.20 -7.97 -6.14
C GLU A 129 -6.72 -7.15 -4.95
N TRP A 130 -5.69 -7.62 -4.25
CA TRP A 130 -5.03 -6.88 -3.18
C TRP A 130 -4.40 -5.58 -3.70
N ARG A 131 -3.71 -5.63 -4.86
CA ARG A 131 -3.14 -4.43 -5.51
C ARG A 131 -4.22 -3.44 -5.91
N LYS A 132 -5.32 -3.91 -6.53
CA LYS A 132 -6.47 -3.06 -6.89
C LYS A 132 -7.08 -2.39 -5.65
N LYS A 133 -7.31 -3.16 -4.59
CA LYS A 133 -7.82 -2.62 -3.32
C LYS A 133 -6.90 -1.56 -2.74
N ARG A 134 -5.58 -1.82 -2.71
CA ARG A 134 -4.59 -0.88 -2.20
C ARG A 134 -4.59 0.41 -3.02
N ALA A 135 -4.65 0.31 -4.35
CA ALA A 135 -4.73 1.43 -5.26
C ALA A 135 -5.93 2.33 -4.94
N SER A 136 -7.12 1.73 -4.89
CA SER A 136 -8.36 2.45 -4.60
C SER A 136 -8.35 3.12 -3.22
N LEU A 137 -7.79 2.48 -2.19
CA LEU A 137 -7.65 3.10 -0.88
C LEU A 137 -6.68 4.29 -0.90
N LEU A 138 -5.56 4.18 -1.62
CA LEU A 138 -4.59 5.28 -1.72
C LEU A 138 -5.23 6.51 -2.37
N THR A 139 -5.94 6.31 -3.49
CA THR A 139 -6.66 7.39 -4.17
C THR A 139 -7.70 8.01 -3.24
N LEU A 140 -8.50 7.20 -2.55
CA LEU A 140 -9.49 7.68 -1.59
C LEU A 140 -8.85 8.54 -0.49
N HIS A 141 -7.69 8.14 0.04
CA HIS A 141 -6.97 8.91 1.06
C HIS A 141 -6.43 10.22 0.50
N GLN A 142 -5.83 10.19 -0.69
CA GLN A 142 -5.36 11.40 -1.38
C GLN A 142 -6.49 12.39 -1.58
N ASP A 143 -7.63 11.93 -2.09
CA ASP A 143 -8.82 12.75 -2.32
C ASP A 143 -9.33 13.36 -1.01
N CYS A 144 -9.43 12.57 0.07
CA CYS A 144 -9.88 13.08 1.36
C CYS A 144 -8.99 14.19 1.93
N PHE A 145 -7.66 14.04 1.80
CA PHE A 145 -6.73 15.07 2.26
C PHE A 145 -6.75 16.30 1.34
N TYR A 146 -6.80 16.10 0.03
CA TYR A 146 -6.91 17.20 -0.92
C TYR A 146 -8.21 18.00 -0.73
N ASP A 147 -9.35 17.33 -0.58
CA ASP A 147 -10.65 17.96 -0.33
C ASP A 147 -10.66 18.76 0.99
N THR A 148 -9.84 18.38 1.97
CA THR A 148 -9.77 19.04 3.28
C THR A 148 -8.84 20.25 3.29
N TYR A 149 -7.67 20.14 2.66
CA TYR A 149 -6.59 21.14 2.76
C TYR A 149 -6.37 21.94 1.48
N GLY A 150 -6.95 21.53 0.37
CA GLY A 150 -6.88 22.20 -0.93
C GLY A 150 -5.51 22.13 -1.60
N GLU A 151 -5.30 23.01 -2.58
CA GLU A 151 -4.09 23.08 -3.40
C GLU A 151 -2.75 23.10 -2.64
N PRO A 152 -2.60 23.79 -1.49
CA PRO A 152 -1.31 23.84 -0.77
C PRO A 152 -0.74 22.49 -0.34
N ILE A 153 -1.56 21.44 -0.20
CA ILE A 153 -1.10 20.11 0.21
C ILE A 153 -0.53 19.28 -0.95
N LEU A 154 -0.78 19.66 -2.21
CA LEU A 154 -0.44 18.86 -3.39
C LEU A 154 1.00 18.31 -3.39
N PRO A 155 2.04 19.11 -3.07
CA PRO A 155 3.41 18.60 -3.05
C PRO A 155 3.66 17.51 -2.00
N TYR A 156 2.84 17.48 -0.95
CA TYR A 156 3.03 16.65 0.25
C TYR A 156 2.08 15.46 0.34
N LEU A 157 1.16 15.29 -0.63
CA LEU A 157 0.13 14.24 -0.56
C LEU A 157 0.72 12.83 -0.36
N GLY A 158 1.86 12.53 -0.99
CA GLY A 158 2.55 11.24 -0.83
C GLY A 158 2.98 11.01 0.62
N ASP A 159 3.65 11.99 1.22
CA ASP A 159 4.13 11.94 2.60
C ASP A 159 2.98 11.89 3.61
N VAL A 160 1.96 12.73 3.45
CA VAL A 160 0.80 12.80 4.34
C VAL A 160 0.06 11.47 4.37
N VAL A 161 -0.20 10.88 3.20
CA VAL A 161 -0.86 9.57 3.10
C VAL A 161 0.02 8.47 3.69
N ALA A 162 1.34 8.51 3.49
CA ALA A 162 2.24 7.53 4.09
C ALA A 162 2.25 7.61 5.63
N ILE A 163 2.34 8.82 6.19
CA ILE A 163 2.30 9.06 7.65
C ILE A 163 0.95 8.58 8.21
N PHE A 164 -0.16 9.00 7.61
CA PHE A 164 -1.50 8.58 8.02
C PHE A 164 -1.64 7.05 8.06
N ARG A 165 -1.21 6.37 6.99
CA ARG A 165 -1.32 4.91 6.90
C ARG A 165 -0.41 4.21 7.91
N GLY A 166 0.76 4.77 8.20
CA GLY A 166 1.62 4.31 9.30
C GLY A 166 0.93 4.40 10.65
N MET A 167 0.33 5.57 10.95
CA MET A 167 -0.45 5.77 12.17
C MET A 167 -1.61 4.77 12.27
N VAL A 168 -2.44 4.68 11.23
CA VAL A 168 -3.60 3.77 11.21
C VAL A 168 -3.18 2.32 11.42
N LYS A 169 -2.12 1.86 10.73
CA LYS A 169 -1.60 0.50 10.88
C LYS A 169 -1.18 0.21 12.33
N GLU A 170 -0.38 1.09 12.92
CA GLU A 170 0.17 0.87 14.26
C GLU A 170 -0.92 0.94 15.34
N TYR A 171 -1.79 1.95 15.28
CA TYR A 171 -2.87 2.10 16.26
C TYR A 171 -3.91 0.97 16.18
N LEU A 172 -4.22 0.47 14.98
CA LEU A 172 -5.08 -0.70 14.84
C LEU A 172 -4.42 -1.97 15.38
N SER A 173 -3.12 -2.16 15.13
CA SER A 173 -2.35 -3.27 15.72
C SER A 173 -2.45 -3.27 17.24
N HIS A 174 -2.24 -2.11 17.88
CA HIS A 174 -2.40 -1.96 19.33
C HIS A 174 -3.84 -2.14 19.83
N THR A 175 -4.83 -1.71 19.07
CA THR A 175 -6.26 -1.93 19.41
C THR A 175 -6.58 -3.42 19.39
N PHE A 176 -6.13 -4.15 18.37
CA PHE A 176 -6.33 -5.60 18.27
C PHE A 176 -5.63 -6.38 19.39
N GLN A 177 -4.44 -5.93 19.79
CA GLN A 177 -3.70 -6.49 20.93
C GLN A 177 -4.27 -6.07 22.30
N ALA A 178 -5.41 -5.37 22.32
CA ALA A 178 -6.06 -4.81 23.51
C ALA A 178 -5.13 -3.91 24.37
N VAL A 179 -4.11 -3.31 23.75
CA VAL A 179 -3.23 -2.30 24.37
C VAL A 179 -3.96 -0.96 24.48
N ILE A 180 -4.84 -0.67 23.51
CA ILE A 180 -5.68 0.52 23.47
C ILE A 180 -7.14 0.08 23.59
N ALA A 181 -7.85 0.68 24.54
CA ALA A 181 -9.29 0.51 24.72
C ALA A 181 -9.96 1.88 24.61
N ALA A 182 -10.16 2.35 23.37
CA ALA A 182 -10.80 3.62 23.08
C ALA A 182 -11.78 3.49 21.90
N PRO A 183 -12.87 4.26 21.87
CA PRO A 183 -13.75 4.35 20.70
C PRO A 183 -12.97 4.80 19.45
N MET A 184 -13.31 4.24 18.29
CA MET A 184 -12.65 4.59 17.02
C MET A 184 -12.85 6.06 16.65
N ALA A 185 -13.94 6.69 17.10
CA ALA A 185 -14.16 8.14 16.99
C ALA A 185 -13.03 8.95 17.66
N ASN A 186 -12.63 8.56 18.88
CA ASN A 186 -11.58 9.25 19.62
C ASN A 186 -10.22 9.09 18.93
N LEU A 187 -9.95 7.89 18.40
CA LEU A 187 -8.72 7.63 17.64
C LEU A 187 -8.71 8.41 16.32
N ALA A 188 -9.82 8.48 15.60
CA ALA A 188 -9.95 9.28 14.39
C ALA A 188 -9.69 10.77 14.66
N GLY A 189 -10.32 11.32 15.70
CA GLY A 189 -10.09 12.69 16.15
C GLY A 189 -8.61 12.94 16.47
N PHE A 190 -8.00 12.07 17.26
CA PHE A 190 -6.57 12.16 17.60
C PHE A 190 -5.67 12.13 16.35
N ILE A 191 -5.89 11.20 15.42
CA ILE A 191 -5.09 11.09 14.19
C ILE A 191 -5.24 12.35 13.34
N VAL A 192 -6.47 12.84 13.13
CA VAL A 192 -6.71 14.07 12.35
C VAL A 192 -6.04 15.27 13.00
N ASP A 193 -6.14 15.41 14.32
CA ASP A 193 -5.53 16.55 15.04
C ASP A 193 -4.00 16.51 15.01
N ARG A 194 -3.37 15.34 14.91
CA ARG A 194 -1.92 15.23 14.70
C ARG A 194 -1.52 15.51 13.27
N LEU A 195 -2.27 14.97 12.30
CA LEU A 195 -2.02 15.23 10.89
C LEU A 195 -2.21 16.70 10.54
N ASP A 196 -3.18 17.38 11.13
CA ASP A 196 -3.40 18.80 10.91
C ASP A 196 -2.16 19.65 11.28
N VAL A 197 -1.55 19.35 12.43
CA VAL A 197 -0.31 20.01 12.85
C VAL A 197 0.84 19.69 11.91
N VAL A 198 1.00 18.42 11.53
CA VAL A 198 2.05 17.98 10.60
C VAL A 198 1.89 18.64 9.23
N ILE A 199 0.68 18.64 8.68
CA ILE A 199 0.36 19.26 7.39
C ILE A 199 0.59 20.77 7.43
N GLY A 200 0.15 21.42 8.50
CA GLY A 200 0.39 22.85 8.72
C GLY A 200 1.89 23.18 8.73
N ASP A 201 2.70 22.38 9.40
CA ASP A 201 4.17 22.54 9.42
C ASP A 201 4.81 22.29 8.05
N LEU A 202 4.42 21.21 7.35
CA LEU A 202 4.92 20.90 6.00
C LEU A 202 4.69 22.08 5.03
N ILE A 203 3.49 22.68 5.08
CA ILE A 203 3.13 23.83 4.25
C ILE A 203 3.91 25.08 4.66
N ALA A 204 3.94 25.39 5.96
CA ALA A 204 4.56 26.61 6.48
C ALA A 204 6.08 26.63 6.28
N SER A 205 6.75 25.50 6.54
CA SER A 205 8.20 25.34 6.40
C SER A 205 8.63 25.13 4.94
N LYS A 206 7.68 24.84 4.03
CA LYS A 206 7.96 24.38 2.67
C LYS A 206 8.95 23.21 2.69
N ALA A 207 8.67 22.23 3.54
CA ALA A 207 9.51 21.05 3.69
C ALA A 207 9.78 20.41 2.33
N GLN A 208 10.93 19.78 2.15
CA GLN A 208 11.16 19.02 0.91
C GLN A 208 10.36 17.70 0.99
N PRO A 209 9.43 17.41 0.05
CA PRO A 209 8.70 16.16 0.05
C PRO A 209 9.65 14.97 -0.11
N VAL A 210 9.40 13.89 0.64
CA VAL A 210 10.20 12.66 0.57
C VAL A 210 9.56 11.67 -0.39
N LEU A 211 8.24 11.54 -0.35
CA LEU A 211 7.48 10.68 -1.24
C LEU A 211 6.74 11.50 -2.29
N LYS A 212 7.00 11.20 -3.56
CA LYS A 212 6.12 11.62 -4.65
C LYS A 212 4.74 10.97 -4.47
N ALA A 213 3.68 11.63 -4.94
CA ALA A 213 2.32 11.09 -4.87
C ALA A 213 2.19 9.72 -5.57
N SER A 214 2.93 9.50 -6.66
CA SER A 214 3.05 8.20 -7.35
C SER A 214 3.83 7.18 -6.53
N SER A 215 4.89 7.59 -5.83
CA SER A 215 5.74 6.69 -5.04
C SER A 215 5.03 6.09 -3.81
N ALA A 216 4.00 6.76 -3.27
CA ALA A 216 3.20 6.24 -2.15
C ALA A 216 2.40 4.96 -2.49
N PHE A 217 2.28 4.64 -3.78
CA PHE A 217 1.61 3.46 -4.31
C PHE A 217 2.39 2.16 -4.11
N PHE A 218 3.71 2.23 -4.15
CA PHE A 218 4.57 1.05 -4.23
C PHE A 218 4.92 0.45 -2.86
N ASN A 219 5.09 -0.87 -2.80
CA ASN A 219 5.62 -1.61 -1.65
C ASN A 219 6.04 -3.06 -2.03
N GLU A 220 6.36 -3.91 -1.05
CA GLU A 220 6.80 -5.30 -1.25
C GLU A 220 5.85 -6.16 -2.11
N ILE A 221 4.55 -5.86 -2.13
CA ILE A 221 3.52 -6.65 -2.83
C ILE A 221 3.06 -5.94 -4.13
N ASN A 222 3.42 -4.66 -4.27
CA ASN A 222 3.21 -3.82 -5.44
C ASN A 222 4.51 -3.08 -5.77
N PRO A 223 5.52 -3.79 -6.31
CA PRO A 223 6.80 -3.17 -6.59
C PRO A 223 6.64 -2.02 -7.60
N PRO A 224 7.53 -1.02 -7.57
CA PRO A 224 7.59 0.00 -8.60
C PRO A 224 7.80 -0.63 -9.98
N ASP A 225 7.08 -0.10 -10.98
CA ASP A 225 7.36 -0.42 -12.39
C ASP A 225 8.77 0.03 -12.79
N ASP A 226 9.26 -0.47 -13.92
CA ASP A 226 10.64 -0.22 -14.38
C ASP A 226 10.94 1.27 -14.54
N GLN A 227 9.99 2.03 -15.07
CA GLN A 227 10.16 3.48 -15.24
C GLN A 227 10.30 4.18 -13.88
N THR A 228 9.42 3.88 -12.92
CA THR A 228 9.50 4.47 -11.59
C THR A 228 10.75 4.01 -10.84
N ARG A 229 11.18 2.75 -11.01
CA ARG A 229 12.45 2.24 -10.49
C ARG A 229 13.62 3.07 -11.02
N GLN A 230 13.64 3.31 -12.33
CA GLN A 230 14.67 4.10 -12.99
C GLN A 230 14.67 5.55 -12.51
N ASP A 231 13.50 6.21 -12.48
CA ASP A 231 13.38 7.60 -12.02
C ASP A 231 13.88 7.78 -10.57
N ASN A 232 13.52 6.85 -9.67
CA ASN A 232 13.98 6.89 -8.28
C ASN A 232 15.49 6.65 -8.15
N LEU A 233 16.06 5.81 -9.02
CA LEU A 233 17.49 5.55 -9.06
C LEU A 233 18.25 6.78 -9.57
N ASP A 234 17.74 7.43 -10.61
CA ASP A 234 18.30 8.67 -11.16
C ASP A 234 18.29 9.81 -10.14
N ASP A 235 17.19 9.95 -9.38
CA ASP A 235 17.10 10.92 -8.29
C ASP A 235 18.15 10.65 -7.19
N LEU A 236 18.36 9.38 -6.81
CA LEU A 236 19.37 9.01 -5.83
C LEU A 236 20.80 9.28 -6.33
N LEU A 237 21.08 8.96 -7.60
CA LEU A 237 22.38 9.23 -8.21
C LEU A 237 22.65 10.73 -8.36
N LYS A 238 21.61 11.53 -8.66
CA LYS A 238 21.71 12.99 -8.66
C LYS A 238 22.01 13.54 -7.27
N PHE A 239 21.31 13.05 -6.24
CA PHE A 239 21.57 13.44 -4.86
C PHE A 239 23.01 13.09 -4.42
N LEU A 240 23.49 11.90 -4.78
CA LEU A 240 24.89 11.50 -4.56
C LEU A 240 25.88 12.46 -5.24
N ALA A 241 25.61 12.85 -6.49
CA ALA A 241 26.45 13.82 -7.21
C ALA A 241 26.45 15.19 -6.51
N ASP A 242 25.30 15.67 -6.04
CA ASP A 242 25.22 16.91 -5.27
C ASP A 242 26.01 16.81 -3.96
N LYS A 243 25.93 15.68 -3.25
CA LYS A 243 26.73 15.44 -2.04
C LYS A 243 28.23 15.39 -2.31
N ILE A 244 28.66 14.83 -3.44
CA ILE A 244 30.07 14.82 -3.84
C ILE A 244 30.60 16.26 -4.02
N ARG A 245 29.80 17.16 -4.64
CA ARG A 245 30.17 18.58 -4.82
C ARG A 245 30.30 19.33 -3.49
N GLU A 246 29.56 18.90 -2.47
CA GLU A 246 29.61 19.48 -1.12
C GLU A 246 30.76 18.94 -0.25
N LEU A 247 31.47 17.89 -0.70
CA LEU A 247 32.53 17.27 0.11
C LEU A 247 33.68 18.25 0.36
N PRO A 248 34.26 18.28 1.57
CA PRO A 248 35.46 19.06 1.86
C PRO A 248 36.72 18.37 1.31
N ARG A 249 36.78 18.14 0.00
CA ARG A 249 37.84 17.45 -0.73
C ARG A 249 38.33 18.31 -1.90
N PRO A 250 39.58 18.15 -2.36
CA PRO A 250 40.06 18.82 -3.56
C PRO A 250 39.19 18.55 -4.79
N GLU A 251 38.99 19.57 -5.62
CA GLU A 251 38.19 19.49 -6.86
C GLU A 251 38.57 18.31 -7.79
N PRO A 252 39.86 17.94 -7.97
CA PRO A 252 40.21 16.76 -8.77
C PRO A 252 39.61 15.45 -8.24
N ILE A 253 39.56 15.28 -6.91
CA ILE A 253 38.97 14.08 -6.28
C ILE A 253 37.45 14.10 -6.40
N GLN A 254 36.83 15.26 -6.25
CA GLN A 254 35.39 15.41 -6.47
C GLN A 254 35.02 15.07 -7.92
N ASN A 255 35.80 15.54 -8.90
CA ASN A 255 35.58 15.26 -10.32
C ASN A 255 35.71 13.76 -10.63
N GLU A 256 36.71 13.08 -10.08
CA GLU A 256 36.86 11.62 -10.22
C GLU A 256 35.65 10.86 -9.67
N LEU A 257 35.13 11.26 -8.50
CA LEU A 257 33.93 10.66 -7.92
C LEU A 257 32.67 10.95 -8.76
N LEU A 258 32.56 12.14 -9.35
CA LEU A 258 31.47 12.50 -10.26
C LEU A 258 31.54 11.69 -11.57
N GLU A 259 32.73 11.47 -12.11
CA GLU A 259 32.93 10.59 -13.28
C GLU A 259 32.47 9.17 -12.98
N VAL A 260 32.75 8.65 -11.78
CA VAL A 260 32.27 7.32 -11.35
C VAL A 260 30.74 7.26 -11.29
N ILE A 261 30.06 8.34 -10.86
CA ILE A 261 28.58 8.40 -10.90
C ILE A 261 28.07 8.34 -12.34
N GLU A 262 28.70 9.06 -13.28
CA GLU A 262 28.31 9.03 -14.69
C GLU A 262 28.58 7.67 -15.35
N TRP A 263 29.70 7.01 -15.05
CA TRP A 263 29.96 5.64 -15.51
C TRP A 263 28.96 4.64 -14.94
N LEU A 264 28.59 4.81 -13.66
CA LEU A 264 27.56 3.99 -13.04
C LEU A 264 26.21 4.15 -13.75
N LYS A 265 25.79 5.38 -14.07
CA LYS A 265 24.57 5.64 -14.86
C LYS A 265 24.64 5.00 -16.25
N LEU A 266 25.75 5.18 -16.95
CA LEU A 266 25.95 4.61 -18.30
C LEU A 266 25.88 3.08 -18.30
N GLU A 267 26.46 2.43 -17.29
CA GLU A 267 26.43 0.98 -17.15
C GLU A 267 25.03 0.47 -16.79
N LEU A 268 24.32 1.17 -15.89
CA LEU A 268 22.95 0.84 -15.51
C LEU A 268 21.95 1.01 -16.66
N GLY A 269 22.22 1.93 -17.59
CA GLY A 269 21.43 2.14 -18.79
C GLY A 269 21.64 1.09 -19.89
N GLN A 270 22.60 0.16 -19.72
CA GLN A 270 22.82 -0.91 -20.70
C GLN A 270 21.69 -1.96 -20.65
N PRO A 271 21.34 -2.59 -21.79
CA PRO A 271 20.37 -3.70 -21.80
C PRO A 271 20.78 -4.88 -20.91
N LYS A 272 22.09 -5.05 -20.67
CA LYS A 272 22.63 -6.05 -19.76
C LYS A 272 23.84 -5.46 -19.00
N PRO A 273 23.60 -4.85 -17.83
CA PRO A 273 24.66 -4.25 -17.04
C PRO A 273 25.71 -5.28 -16.57
N ASN A 274 26.97 -4.89 -16.59
CA ASN A 274 28.11 -5.65 -16.09
C ASN A 274 28.18 -5.52 -14.57
N GLY A 275 27.65 -6.53 -13.88
CA GLY A 275 27.65 -6.57 -12.40
C GLY A 275 29.04 -6.47 -11.75
N THR A 276 30.12 -6.78 -12.45
CA THR A 276 31.48 -6.55 -11.95
C THR A 276 31.86 -5.08 -11.98
N LEU A 277 31.59 -4.37 -13.07
CA LEU A 277 31.82 -2.92 -13.15
C LEU A 277 30.97 -2.16 -12.15
N LEU A 278 29.68 -2.51 -12.02
CA LEU A 278 28.81 -1.91 -11.00
C LEU A 278 29.40 -2.05 -9.59
N ARG A 279 29.90 -3.23 -9.22
CA ARG A 279 30.57 -3.43 -7.91
C ARG A 279 31.84 -2.61 -7.77
N VAL A 280 32.65 -2.48 -8.83
CA VAL A 280 33.86 -1.66 -8.80
C VAL A 280 33.51 -0.20 -8.53
N TYR A 281 32.54 0.35 -9.26
CA TYR A 281 32.08 1.73 -9.07
C TYR A 281 31.49 1.95 -7.67
N ILE A 282 30.64 1.04 -7.20
CA ILE A 282 30.05 1.11 -5.85
C ILE A 282 31.15 1.06 -4.77
N ASN A 283 32.10 0.14 -4.87
CA ASN A 283 33.20 0.03 -3.90
C ASN A 283 34.12 1.26 -3.93
N PHE A 284 34.33 1.86 -5.10
CA PHE A 284 35.09 3.10 -5.23
C PHE A 284 34.41 4.24 -4.47
N LEU A 285 33.09 4.41 -4.65
CA LEU A 285 32.32 5.40 -3.91
C LEU A 285 32.26 5.10 -2.40
N ASP A 286 32.14 3.82 -2.01
CA ASP A 286 32.08 3.38 -0.60
C ASP A 286 33.41 3.62 0.14
N SER A 287 34.52 3.74 -0.58
CA SER A 287 35.84 4.07 0.01
C SER A 287 35.88 5.48 0.62
N VAL A 288 34.93 6.35 0.25
CA VAL A 288 34.76 7.69 0.83
C VAL A 288 33.77 7.62 1.99
N SER A 289 34.29 7.74 3.22
CA SER A 289 33.52 7.56 4.45
C SER A 289 32.26 8.43 4.55
N GLU A 290 32.34 9.65 4.01
CA GLU A 290 31.28 10.65 3.96
C GLU A 290 30.12 10.23 3.03
N LEU A 291 30.40 9.35 2.05
CA LEU A 291 29.41 8.83 1.11
C LEU A 291 28.79 7.50 1.55
N ALA A 292 29.41 6.80 2.49
CA ALA A 292 29.05 5.43 2.87
C ALA A 292 27.55 5.21 3.20
N PRO A 293 26.83 6.11 3.90
CA PRO A 293 25.39 5.95 4.12
C PRO A 293 24.57 5.89 2.82
N TYR A 294 24.93 6.73 1.85
CA TYR A 294 24.23 6.84 0.56
C TYR A 294 24.59 5.69 -0.38
N VAL A 295 25.86 5.27 -0.37
CA VAL A 295 26.33 4.12 -1.17
C VAL A 295 25.72 2.80 -0.68
N ARG A 296 25.53 2.66 0.64
CA ARG A 296 24.76 1.53 1.21
C ARG A 296 23.30 1.53 0.75
N GLN A 297 22.64 2.69 0.71
CA GLN A 297 21.28 2.82 0.20
C GLN A 297 21.20 2.43 -1.29
N LEU A 298 22.11 2.96 -2.13
CA LEU A 298 22.22 2.61 -3.54
C LEU A 298 22.40 1.11 -3.74
N SER A 299 23.27 0.48 -2.95
CA SER A 299 23.50 -0.97 -3.00
C SER A 299 22.23 -1.79 -2.67
N LEU A 300 21.41 -1.33 -1.72
CA LEU A 300 20.14 -1.97 -1.39
C LEU A 300 19.12 -1.85 -2.52
N VAL A 301 19.04 -0.68 -3.17
CA VAL A 301 18.17 -0.44 -4.33
C VAL A 301 18.55 -1.37 -5.47
N LEU A 302 19.84 -1.44 -5.83
CA LEU A 302 20.32 -2.26 -6.94
C LEU A 302 20.15 -3.78 -6.71
N LYS A 303 20.29 -4.25 -5.47
CA LYS A 303 20.05 -5.67 -5.13
C LYS A 303 18.59 -6.08 -5.32
N ARG A 304 17.64 -5.18 -5.08
CA ARG A 304 16.21 -5.48 -5.28
C ARG A 304 15.82 -5.53 -6.75
N SER A 305 16.51 -4.79 -7.60
CA SER A 305 16.29 -4.80 -9.06
C SER A 305 16.87 -6.02 -9.78
N SER A 306 17.70 -6.84 -9.12
CA SER A 306 18.36 -8.02 -9.71
C SER A 306 17.72 -9.36 -9.32
N VAL A 307 16.53 -9.33 -8.72
CA VAL A 307 15.74 -10.51 -8.29
C VAL A 307 14.62 -10.86 -9.29
N GLU A 308 14.61 -10.26 -10.48
CA GLU A 308 13.74 -10.64 -11.60
C GLU A 308 14.49 -11.45 -12.66
#